data_AF-A0A3P3XSC2-F1
#
_entry.id   AF-A0A3P3XSC2-F1
#
_cell.length_a   1.000
_cell.length_b   1.000
_cell.length_c   1.000
_cell.angle_alpha   90.00
_cell.angle_beta   90.00
_cell.angle_gamma   90.00
#
_symmetry.space_group_name_H-M   'P 1'
#
loop_
_entity.id
_entity.type
_entity.pdbx_description
1 polymer ?
#
loop_
_entity_poly.entity_id
_entity_poly.type
_entity_poly.pdbx_seq_one_letter_code
_entity_poly.pdbx_strand_id
1 'polypeptide(L)'
;MEFIIRKKQNSDNAWITELLRRDWGGDFITTRGVKYSPRDLRGFIAENKQKVVGICLYNIKNEECEIVLLEAFVQYQGIGTGLLEKLRDQNQEKSS
;
A
#
# COMPACT_ATOMS: atom_id res chain seq x y z
N MET A 1 -3.30 12.90 14.16
CA MET A 1 -2.62 11.70 14.69
C MET A 1 -1.21 11.64 14.12
N GLU A 2 -0.18 11.32 14.90
CA GLU A 2 1.18 11.13 14.35
C GLU A 2 1.36 9.71 13.84
N PHE A 3 1.94 9.50 12.65
CA PHE A 3 2.25 8.18 12.14
C PHE A 3 3.53 8.23 11.31
N ILE A 4 4.20 7.09 11.17
CA ILE A 4 5.36 6.93 10.30
C ILE A 4 4.97 6.09 9.10
N ILE A 5 5.69 6.27 7.99
CA ILE A 5 5.50 5.47 6.78
C ILE A 5 6.78 4.70 6.50
N ARG A 6 6.65 3.38 6.37
CA ARG A 6 7.74 2.48 5.99
C ARG A 6 7.42 1.71 4.72
N LYS A 7 8.45 1.22 4.04
CA LYS A 7 8.28 0.28 2.92
C LYS A 7 7.70 -1.04 3.46
N LYS A 8 6.81 -1.64 2.66
CA LYS A 8 6.32 -3.00 2.86
C LYS A 8 7.49 -3.98 2.79
N GLN A 9 7.49 -4.97 3.68
CA GLN A 9 8.45 -6.06 3.75
C GLN A 9 7.76 -7.42 3.50
N ASN A 10 8.55 -8.48 3.34
CA ASN A 10 8.01 -9.82 3.12
C ASN A 10 7.22 -10.35 4.32
N SER A 11 7.59 -9.94 5.54
CA SER A 11 6.86 -10.24 6.78
C SER A 11 5.45 -9.66 6.79
N ASP A 12 5.17 -8.61 6.01
CA ASP A 12 3.84 -8.01 5.94
C ASP A 12 2.85 -8.84 5.11
N ASN A 13 3.35 -9.70 4.21
CA ASN A 13 2.52 -10.42 3.25
C ASN A 13 1.41 -11.24 3.91
N ALA A 14 1.70 -11.86 5.06
CA ALA A 14 0.74 -12.73 5.74
C ALA A 14 -0.49 -11.94 6.22
N TRP A 15 -0.28 -10.82 6.93
CA TRP A 15 -1.39 -10.03 7.44
C TRP A 15 -2.11 -9.26 6.35
N ILE A 16 -1.42 -8.83 5.28
CA ILE A 16 -2.07 -8.19 4.13
C ILE A 16 -2.97 -9.17 3.39
N THR A 17 -2.53 -10.43 3.25
CA THR A 17 -3.37 -11.48 2.65
C THR A 17 -4.66 -11.68 3.46
N GLU A 18 -4.54 -11.66 4.79
CA GLU A 18 -5.70 -11.77 5.68
C GLU A 18 -6.61 -10.54 5.61
N LEU A 19 -6.03 -9.34 5.51
CA LEU A 19 -6.77 -8.10 5.25
C LEU A 19 -7.63 -8.22 3.98
N LEU A 20 -7.04 -8.67 2.87
CA LEU A 20 -7.78 -8.82 1.62
C LEU A 20 -8.89 -9.87 1.72
N ARG A 21 -8.64 -10.99 2.39
CA ARG A 21 -9.67 -12.03 2.56
C ARG A 21 -10.86 -11.49 3.34
N ARG A 22 -10.59 -10.73 4.39
CA ARG A 22 -11.61 -10.15 5.27
C ARG A 22 -12.38 -9.01 4.60
N ASP A 23 -11.67 -8.05 4.02
CA ASP A 23 -12.26 -6.77 3.60
C ASP A 23 -12.58 -6.72 2.10
N TRP A 24 -11.95 -7.60 1.30
CA TRP A 24 -12.08 -7.66 -0.16
C TRP A 24 -12.54 -9.02 -0.70
N GLY A 25 -12.82 -9.99 0.17
CA GLY A 25 -13.42 -11.29 -0.19
C GLY A 25 -12.52 -12.25 -0.95
N GLY A 26 -11.20 -12.03 -0.96
CA GLY A 26 -10.24 -12.89 -1.68
C GLY A 26 -8.79 -12.66 -1.26
N ASP A 27 -7.86 -13.48 -1.74
CA ASP A 27 -6.41 -13.32 -1.47
C ASP A 27 -5.64 -12.55 -2.56
N PHE A 28 -6.38 -11.91 -3.47
CA PHE A 28 -5.86 -11.14 -4.59
C PHE A 28 -6.73 -9.93 -4.88
N ILE A 29 -6.15 -8.95 -5.59
CA ILE A 29 -6.88 -7.80 -6.14
C ILE A 29 -6.91 -7.92 -7.65
N THR A 30 -8.05 -7.66 -8.27
CA THR A 30 -8.16 -7.55 -9.73
C THR A 30 -8.41 -6.09 -10.12
N THR A 31 -7.48 -5.52 -10.89
CA THR A 31 -7.59 -4.18 -11.47
C THR A 31 -7.10 -4.24 -12.92
N ARG A 32 -7.77 -3.52 -13.83
CA ARG A 32 -7.44 -3.48 -15.27
C ARG A 32 -7.28 -4.86 -15.93
N GLY A 33 -8.09 -5.84 -15.51
CA GLY A 33 -8.02 -7.21 -16.03
C GLY A 33 -6.81 -8.02 -15.56
N VAL A 34 -5.98 -7.49 -14.65
CA VAL A 34 -4.82 -8.16 -14.08
C VAL A 34 -5.09 -8.53 -12.63
N LYS A 35 -4.71 -9.76 -12.26
CA LYS A 35 -4.79 -10.27 -10.89
C LYS A 35 -3.44 -10.09 -10.20
N TYR A 36 -3.44 -9.44 -9.05
CA TYR A 36 -2.26 -9.18 -8.23
C TYR A 36 -2.36 -9.88 -6.88
N SER A 37 -1.31 -10.61 -6.50
CA SER A 37 -1.11 -11.04 -5.11
C SER A 37 -0.43 -9.92 -4.31
N PRO A 38 -0.75 -9.73 -3.01
CA PRO A 38 0.01 -8.86 -2.12
C PRO A 38 1.52 -9.12 -2.12
N ARG A 39 1.92 -10.35 -2.39
CA ARG A 39 3.33 -10.77 -2.43
C ARG A 39 4.08 -10.14 -3.60
N ASP A 40 3.41 -9.94 -4.72
CA ASP A 40 3.98 -9.39 -5.95
C ASP A 40 4.04 -7.86 -5.92
N LEU A 41 3.27 -7.25 -5.01
CA LEU A 41 3.13 -5.81 -4.92
C LEU A 41 4.16 -5.18 -3.98
N ARG A 42 4.72 -4.07 -4.45
CA ARG A 42 5.41 -3.10 -3.60
C ARG A 42 4.37 -2.32 -2.81
N GLY A 43 4.79 -1.72 -1.72
CA GLY A 43 3.87 -0.90 -0.95
C GLY A 43 4.51 -0.09 0.16
N PHE A 44 3.67 0.73 0.78
CA PHE A 44 3.96 1.50 1.97
C PHE A 44 2.95 1.15 3.05
N ILE A 45 3.43 1.07 4.29
CA ILE A 45 2.64 0.82 5.48
C ILE A 45 2.72 2.06 6.37
N ALA A 46 1.56 2.58 6.77
CA ALA A 46 1.46 3.64 7.77
C ALA A 46 1.28 3.01 9.16
N GLU A 47 2.09 3.43 10.14
CA GLU A 47 2.07 2.90 11.50
C GLU A 47 1.96 4.04 12.53
N ASN A 48 1.02 3.90 13.46
CA ASN A 48 0.94 4.71 14.67
C ASN A 48 1.24 3.81 15.87
N LYS A 49 2.28 4.10 16.65
CA LYS A 49 2.67 3.31 17.84
C LYS A 49 2.68 1.80 17.58
N GLN A 50 3.34 1.39 16.49
CA GLN A 50 3.44 -0.01 16.00
C GLN A 50 2.12 -0.65 15.52
N LYS A 51 1.00 0.07 15.56
CA LYS A 51 -0.26 -0.37 14.96
C LYS A 51 -0.32 0.10 13.51
N VAL A 52 -0.62 -0.82 12.60
CA VAL A 52 -0.91 -0.47 11.21
C VAL A 52 -2.20 0.35 11.15
N VAL A 53 -2.12 1.53 10.52
CA VAL A 53 -3.23 2.47 10.35
C VAL A 53 -3.55 2.76 8.89
N GLY A 54 -2.74 2.27 7.96
CA GLY A 54 -3.07 2.30 6.54
C GLY A 54 -2.04 1.59 5.67
N ILE A 55 -2.42 1.36 4.42
CA ILE A 55 -1.63 0.65 3.42
C ILE A 55 -1.81 1.28 2.04
N CYS A 56 -0.71 1.33 1.28
CA CYS A 56 -0.74 1.61 -0.14
C CYS A 56 0.04 0.50 -0.86
N LEU A 57 -0.61 -0.27 -1.72
CA LEU A 57 0.03 -1.25 -2.61
C LEU A 57 0.00 -0.72 -4.03
N TYR A 58 1.13 -0.86 -4.72
CA TYR A 58 1.28 -0.33 -6.07
C TYR A 58 2.14 -1.24 -6.93
N ASN A 59 1.93 -1.13 -8.24
CA ASN A 59 2.75 -1.74 -9.27
C ASN A 59 3.42 -0.65 -10.12
N ILE A 60 4.64 -0.90 -10.58
CA ILE A 60 5.33 -0.03 -11.54
C ILE A 60 5.60 -0.87 -12.78
N LYS A 61 5.02 -0.48 -13.91
CA LYS A 61 5.19 -1.16 -15.20
C LYS A 61 5.20 -0.12 -16.31
N ASN A 62 6.15 -0.23 -17.25
CA ASN A 62 6.28 0.68 -18.39
C ASN A 62 6.29 2.16 -17.97
N GLU A 63 7.04 2.50 -16.91
CA GLU A 63 7.12 3.85 -16.34
C GLU A 63 5.81 4.41 -15.74
N GLU A 64 4.74 3.63 -15.74
CA GLU A 64 3.49 3.98 -15.06
C GLU A 64 3.44 3.40 -13.65
N CYS A 65 2.99 4.22 -12.70
CA CYS A 65 2.71 3.79 -11.34
C CYS A 65 1.20 3.57 -11.17
N GLU A 66 0.79 2.32 -11.02
CA GLU A 66 -0.59 1.95 -10.73
C GLU A 66 -0.74 1.71 -9.22
N ILE A 67 -1.65 2.46 -8.58
CA ILE A 67 -2.09 2.16 -7.22
C ILE A 67 -3.12 1.04 -7.30
N VAL A 68 -2.80 -0.10 -6.69
CA VAL A 68 -3.65 -1.31 -6.68
C VAL A 68 -4.54 -1.34 -5.45
N LEU A 69 -4.04 -0.85 -4.30
CA LEU A 69 -4.81 -0.68 -3.07
C LEU A 69 -4.36 0.60 -2.37
N LEU A 70 -5.32 1.41 -1.93
CA LEU A 70 -5.09 2.48 -0.98
C LEU A 70 -6.17 2.40 0.10
N GLU A 71 -5.75 2.17 1.34
CA GLU A 71 -6.69 2.02 2.45
C GLU A 71 -6.16 2.71 3.70
N ALA A 72 -6.98 3.55 4.30
CA ALA A 72 -6.73 4.18 5.58
C ALA A 72 -7.72 3.64 6.61
N PHE A 73 -7.22 2.95 7.62
CA PHE A 73 -8.05 2.30 8.65
C PHE A 73 -8.59 3.30 9.68
N VAL A 74 -8.08 4.54 9.68
CA VAL A 74 -8.59 5.65 10.47
C VAL A 74 -8.84 6.84 9.56
N GLN A 75 -10.10 7.28 9.48
CA GLN A 75 -10.48 8.36 8.57
C GLN A 75 -10.07 9.75 9.07
N TYR A 76 -9.91 10.70 8.14
CA TYR A 76 -9.64 12.12 8.41
C TYR A 76 -8.38 12.42 9.23
N GLN A 77 -7.39 11.53 9.22
CA GLN A 77 -6.10 11.70 9.91
C GLN A 77 -4.91 11.97 8.96
N GLY A 78 -5.16 12.20 7.68
CA GLY A 78 -4.09 12.44 6.68
C GLY A 78 -3.29 11.20 6.28
N ILE A 79 -3.67 10.00 6.72
CA ILE A 79 -2.95 8.74 6.41
C ILE A 79 -2.88 8.49 4.90
N GLY A 80 -4.02 8.59 4.21
CA GLY A 80 -4.07 8.41 2.75
C GLY A 80 -3.18 9.40 2.01
N THR A 81 -3.24 10.69 2.40
CA THR A 81 -2.38 11.74 1.85
C THR A 81 -0.90 11.42 2.04
N GLY A 82 -0.49 11.07 3.27
CA GLY A 82 0.92 10.75 3.54
C GLY A 82 1.41 9.53 2.75
N LEU A 83 0.58 8.50 2.60
CA LEU A 83 0.92 7.32 1.78
C LEU A 83 1.14 7.69 0.30
N LEU A 84 0.29 8.56 -0.25
CA LEU A 84 0.41 9.03 -1.64
C LEU A 84 1.63 9.94 -1.83
N GLU A 85 1.89 10.85 -0.90
CA GLU A 85 3.08 11.70 -0.93
C GLU A 85 4.35 10.86 -0.90
N LYS A 86 4.44 9.87 -0.01
CA LYS A 86 5.60 8.99 0.05
C LYS A 86 5.82 8.20 -1.25
N LEU A 87 4.73 7.79 -1.90
CA LEU A 87 4.78 7.13 -3.20
C LEU A 87 5.30 8.06 -4.30
N ARG A 88 4.81 9.30 -4.34
CA ARG A 88 5.28 10.32 -5.29
C ARG A 88 6.78 10.58 -5.13
N ASP A 89 7.22 10.81 -3.89
CA ASP A 89 8.63 11.18 -3.61
C ASP A 89 9.60 10.05 -4.00
N GLN A 90 9.22 8.78 -3.75
CA GLN A 90 10.03 7.62 -4.18
C GLN A 90 10.19 7.52 -5.71
N ASN A 91 9.20 7.98 -6.48
CA ASN A 91 9.28 7.94 -7.94
C ASN A 91 10.13 9.08 -8.50
N GLN A 92 10.18 10.24 -7.83
CA GLN A 92 11.04 11.36 -8.23
C GLN A 92 12.54 11.05 -8.07
N GLU A 93 12.92 10.26 -7.05
CA GLU A 93 14.31 9.83 -6.82
C GLU A 93 14.87 8.91 -7.91
N LYS A 94 14.02 8.31 -8.76
CA LYS A 94 14.45 7.35 -9.79
C LYS A 94 14.54 7.92 -11.20
N SER A 95 14.03 9.13 -11.42
CA SER A 95 14.07 9.83 -12.70
C SER A 95 15.14 10.93 -12.76
N SER A 96 16.02 11.01 -11.75
CA SER A 96 17.16 11.93 -11.69
C SER A 96 18.49 11.21 -11.88
#